data_AF-A0AAN4Q7S0-F1
#
_entry.id   AF-A0AAN4Q7S0-F1
#
_cell.length_a   1.000
_cell.length_b   1.000
_cell.length_c   1.000
_cell.angle_alpha   90.00
_cell.angle_beta   90.00
_cell.angle_gamma   90.00
#
_symmetry.space_group_name_H-M   'P 1'
#
loop_
_entity.id
_entity.type
_entity.pdbx_description
1 polymer ?
#
loop_
_entity_poly.entity_id
_entity_poly.type
_entity_poly.pdbx_seq_one_letter_code
_entity_poly.pdbx_strand_id
1 'polypeptide(L)'
;MITRSLYISDWLILNIERFSIHQDSLGLINENDYAYLLARISDVPISDSVYGINFKAERYIRSQISLIDERDFQKTLIAIPRIAHLVPKYNRRLNLTDDELIRAHYLFFKRRWYRSSRGALIFNTSELMRTLYRDTLHGMNQRPSQGRFEELNIGQEYYTREFEAVETTLGYNAGLDPKSLAIYIQTLRKIITYDPDFKFHIDKKAILSLSVKKVIAGRSRKPDGRYQTAPIEAVGKMLRNSLEFMIEHTDNILTELLRAFEQHAKADASDSGILRNYRPSGIVLAGGLSPTQWSIYRDSSLFYHDLRSGKGLSELYHILMGSAALAICTLTARRRTEVCKLDSSTCLQPPSDPSHPENKDVQYSLRFGDEKTGAGDETEELERPIPRIIAQFIYKIKQFNARLLAMDLIPKEHVLFQTVNRVDGRVSDVSSNGLYDFLDLAFDFFEAPMLEGKDGVLRRYYIRPHQLRRFFAMVFFNSSGDDKIHAIAWMLGHTNVLFSK
;
A
#
# COMPACT_ATOMS: atom_id res chain seq x y z
N MET A 1 3.14 -24.18 0.65
CA MET A 1 4.20 -25.17 0.30
C MET A 1 4.31 -25.37 -1.20
N ILE A 2 3.17 -25.51 -1.90
CA ILE A 2 3.09 -25.62 -3.37
C ILE A 2 3.85 -24.49 -4.07
N THR A 3 3.59 -23.23 -3.73
CA THR A 3 4.25 -22.06 -4.35
C THR A 3 5.77 -22.09 -4.26
N ARG A 4 6.35 -22.56 -3.14
CA ARG A 4 7.80 -22.65 -2.97
C ARG A 4 8.42 -23.74 -3.84
N SER A 5 7.68 -24.83 -4.06
CA SER A 5 8.10 -25.90 -4.96
C SER A 5 8.11 -25.40 -6.41
N LEU A 6 7.11 -24.59 -6.79
CA LEU A 6 7.07 -23.91 -8.08
C LEU A 6 8.25 -22.95 -8.27
N TYR A 7 8.62 -22.15 -7.26
CA TYR A 7 9.80 -21.27 -7.35
C TYR A 7 11.11 -22.02 -7.58
N ILE A 8 11.31 -23.14 -6.88
CA ILE A 8 12.51 -23.98 -7.08
C ILE A 8 12.48 -24.59 -8.48
N SER A 9 11.33 -25.09 -8.93
CA SER A 9 11.17 -25.68 -10.27
C SER A 9 11.45 -24.66 -11.37
N ASP A 10 10.91 -23.44 -11.24
CA ASP A 10 11.18 -22.36 -12.18
C ASP A 10 12.64 -21.93 -12.16
N TRP A 11 13.30 -21.92 -11.00
CA TRP A 11 14.73 -21.66 -10.94
C TRP A 11 15.53 -22.71 -11.75
N LEU A 12 15.18 -23.98 -11.67
CA LEU A 12 15.80 -25.04 -12.47
C LEU A 12 15.58 -24.80 -13.97
N ILE A 13 14.34 -24.52 -14.37
CA ILE A 13 13.97 -24.24 -15.77
C ILE A 13 14.73 -23.03 -16.31
N LEU A 14 14.84 -21.96 -15.52
CA LEU A 14 15.55 -20.75 -15.93
C LEU A 14 17.07 -20.93 -16.02
N ASN A 15 17.61 -22.03 -15.49
CA ASN A 15 19.03 -22.37 -15.52
C ASN A 15 19.27 -23.70 -16.26
N ILE A 16 18.36 -24.11 -17.14
CA ILE A 16 18.38 -25.41 -17.80
C ILE A 16 19.68 -25.64 -18.60
N GLU A 17 20.17 -24.59 -19.27
CA GLU A 17 21.43 -24.60 -20.02
C GLU A 17 22.65 -24.67 -19.08
N ARG A 18 22.63 -23.91 -17.97
CA ARG A 18 23.72 -23.89 -16.98
C ARG A 18 23.93 -25.27 -16.33
N PHE A 19 22.84 -25.99 -16.08
CA PHE A 19 22.87 -27.30 -15.41
C PHE A 19 22.83 -28.48 -16.39
N SER A 20 22.87 -28.22 -17.71
CA SER A 20 22.75 -29.24 -18.76
C SER A 20 21.64 -30.25 -18.51
N ILE A 21 20.47 -29.79 -18.03
CA ILE A 21 19.41 -30.70 -17.52
C ILE A 21 18.93 -31.68 -18.59
N HIS A 22 18.98 -31.28 -19.87
CA HIS A 22 18.65 -32.15 -21.00
C HIS A 22 19.56 -33.38 -21.13
N GLN A 23 20.80 -33.29 -20.67
CA GLN A 23 21.81 -34.34 -20.78
C GLN A 23 21.98 -35.10 -19.46
N ASP A 24 22.07 -34.37 -18.34
CA ASP A 24 22.47 -34.92 -17.04
C ASP A 24 21.33 -34.94 -16.00
N SER A 25 20.09 -34.64 -16.42
CA SER A 25 18.95 -34.48 -15.52
C SER A 25 19.26 -33.48 -14.39
N LEU A 26 19.16 -33.86 -13.11
CA LEU A 26 19.51 -33.00 -11.98
C LEU A 26 20.88 -33.36 -11.38
N GLY A 27 21.68 -34.19 -12.08
CA GLY A 27 22.93 -34.76 -11.57
C GLY A 27 24.09 -33.78 -11.43
N LEU A 28 24.09 -32.69 -12.20
CA LEU A 28 25.14 -31.66 -12.11
C LEU A 28 24.91 -30.62 -11.00
N ILE A 29 23.75 -30.67 -10.33
CA ILE A 29 23.40 -29.70 -9.30
C ILE A 29 23.96 -30.15 -7.96
N ASN A 30 24.94 -29.41 -7.45
CA ASN A 30 25.65 -29.75 -6.22
C ASN A 30 25.21 -28.88 -5.02
N GLU A 31 25.80 -29.15 -3.84
CA GLU A 31 25.49 -28.41 -2.59
C GLU A 31 25.67 -26.90 -2.73
N ASN A 32 26.67 -26.43 -3.50
CA ASN A 32 26.94 -25.00 -3.68
C ASN A 32 25.86 -24.32 -4.51
N ASP A 33 25.29 -25.00 -5.52
CA ASP A 33 24.21 -24.45 -6.34
C ASP A 33 22.93 -24.27 -5.52
N TYR A 34 22.57 -25.28 -4.70
CA TYR A 34 21.44 -25.15 -3.77
C TYR A 34 21.70 -24.09 -2.70
N ALA A 35 22.91 -24.04 -2.13
CA ALA A 35 23.28 -23.02 -1.16
C ALA A 35 23.20 -21.62 -1.78
N TYR A 36 23.63 -21.45 -3.03
CA TYR A 36 23.53 -20.18 -3.78
C TYR A 36 22.09 -19.75 -4.00
N LEU A 37 21.19 -20.66 -4.41
CA LEU A 37 19.76 -20.37 -4.53
C LEU A 37 19.17 -19.93 -3.20
N LEU A 38 19.39 -20.70 -2.14
CA LEU A 38 18.83 -20.45 -0.81
C LEU A 38 19.33 -19.12 -0.24
N ALA A 39 20.61 -18.82 -0.46
CA ALA A 39 21.21 -17.54 -0.20
C ALA A 39 20.47 -16.40 -0.92
N ARG A 40 20.35 -16.50 -2.25
CA ARG A 40 19.69 -15.49 -3.08
C ARG A 40 18.25 -15.23 -2.64
N ILE A 41 17.47 -16.29 -2.43
CA ILE A 41 16.06 -16.20 -1.99
C ILE A 41 15.91 -15.49 -0.64
N SER A 42 16.95 -15.57 0.19
CA SER A 42 16.96 -14.96 1.50
C SER A 42 17.50 -13.53 1.50
N ASP A 43 18.35 -13.18 0.54
CA ASP A 43 18.97 -11.86 0.40
C ASP A 43 18.08 -10.88 -0.39
N VAL A 44 17.38 -11.35 -1.42
CA VAL A 44 16.49 -10.51 -2.26
C VAL A 44 15.16 -11.21 -2.56
N PRO A 45 14.08 -10.44 -2.81
CA PRO A 45 12.76 -11.00 -3.08
C PRO A 45 12.72 -12.03 -4.20
N ILE A 46 11.75 -12.95 -4.17
CA ILE A 46 11.60 -14.04 -5.17
C ILE A 46 11.60 -13.52 -6.62
N SER A 47 10.97 -12.36 -6.86
CA SER A 47 10.97 -11.67 -8.15
C SER A 47 12.37 -11.49 -8.74
N ASP A 48 13.37 -11.29 -7.90
CA ASP A 48 14.74 -10.99 -8.33
C ASP A 48 15.68 -12.17 -8.08
N SER A 49 15.49 -12.93 -7.00
CA SER A 49 16.31 -14.09 -6.64
C SER A 49 16.10 -15.31 -7.53
N VAL A 50 14.89 -15.54 -8.02
CA VAL A 50 14.59 -16.62 -8.98
C VAL A 50 14.47 -16.07 -10.39
N TYR A 51 13.66 -15.03 -10.56
CA TYR A 51 13.23 -14.61 -11.89
C TYR A 51 14.10 -13.49 -12.49
N GLY A 52 14.77 -12.68 -11.67
CA GLY A 52 15.56 -11.54 -12.14
C GLY A 52 14.73 -10.52 -12.91
N ILE A 53 13.51 -10.21 -12.44
CA ILE A 53 12.49 -9.46 -13.19
C ILE A 53 13.00 -8.12 -13.69
N ASN A 54 13.67 -7.32 -12.84
CA ASN A 54 14.14 -6.00 -13.26
C ASN A 54 15.17 -6.11 -14.39
N PHE A 55 16.20 -6.95 -14.22
CA PHE A 55 17.24 -7.15 -15.23
C PHE A 55 16.68 -7.68 -16.56
N LYS A 56 15.78 -8.67 -16.52
CA LYS A 56 15.16 -9.20 -17.74
C LYS A 56 14.24 -8.17 -18.42
N ALA A 57 13.51 -7.37 -17.64
CA ALA A 57 12.69 -6.29 -18.16
C ALA A 57 13.54 -5.20 -18.84
N GLU A 58 14.65 -4.76 -18.21
CA GLU A 58 15.58 -3.79 -18.80
C GLU A 58 16.16 -4.28 -20.13
N ARG A 59 16.70 -5.51 -20.14
CA ARG A 59 17.26 -6.12 -21.35
C ARG A 59 16.20 -6.26 -22.44
N TYR A 60 14.99 -6.67 -22.08
CA TYR A 60 13.88 -6.76 -23.01
C TYR A 60 13.54 -5.39 -23.60
N ILE A 61 13.30 -4.38 -22.76
CA ILE A 61 12.96 -3.03 -23.19
C ILE A 61 14.03 -2.50 -24.16
N ARG A 62 15.32 -2.57 -23.78
CA ARG A 62 16.44 -2.15 -24.64
C ARG A 62 16.44 -2.83 -26.01
N SER A 63 16.21 -4.14 -26.05
CA SER A 63 16.14 -4.90 -27.31
C SER A 63 14.97 -4.50 -28.21
N GLN A 64 13.89 -3.95 -27.63
CA GLN A 64 12.68 -3.59 -28.35
C GLN A 64 12.67 -2.12 -28.76
N ILE A 65 13.19 -1.22 -27.92
CA ILE A 65 13.27 0.20 -28.25
C ILE A 65 14.24 0.49 -29.40
N SER A 66 15.26 -0.36 -29.60
CA SER A 66 16.16 -0.27 -30.75
C SER A 66 15.48 -0.57 -32.09
N LEU A 67 14.25 -1.10 -32.07
CA LEU A 67 13.45 -1.44 -33.25
C LEU A 67 12.36 -0.39 -33.54
N ILE A 68 12.32 0.71 -32.80
CA ILE A 68 11.31 1.77 -32.96
C ILE A 68 11.57 2.55 -34.25
N ASP A 69 10.51 2.75 -35.04
CA ASP A 69 10.50 3.72 -36.13
C ASP A 69 10.47 5.15 -35.56
N GLU A 70 11.52 5.93 -35.85
CA GLU A 70 11.70 7.28 -35.31
C GLU A 70 10.64 8.27 -35.83
N ARG A 71 10.13 8.10 -37.06
CA ARG A 71 9.09 8.99 -37.61
C ARG A 71 7.76 8.77 -36.90
N ASP A 72 7.38 7.51 -36.68
CA ASP A 72 6.14 7.17 -35.96
C ASP A 72 6.22 7.55 -34.48
N PHE A 73 7.41 7.42 -33.87
CA PHE A 73 7.68 7.88 -32.50
C PHE A 73 7.45 9.38 -32.34
N GLN A 74 8.08 10.20 -33.17
CA GLN A 74 7.93 11.67 -33.10
C GLN A 74 6.48 12.11 -33.37
N LYS A 75 5.81 11.50 -34.37
CA LYS A 75 4.40 11.79 -34.65
C LYS A 75 3.49 11.46 -33.46
N THR A 76 3.75 10.35 -32.79
CA THR A 76 2.95 9.91 -31.63
C THR A 76 3.20 10.79 -30.41
N LEU A 77 4.44 11.22 -30.17
CA LEU A 77 4.76 12.17 -29.10
C LEU A 77 4.04 13.50 -29.26
N ILE A 78 3.97 14.05 -30.48
CA ILE A 78 3.24 15.29 -30.76
C ILE A 78 1.74 15.10 -30.50
N ALA A 79 1.16 13.98 -30.95
CA ALA A 79 -0.26 13.69 -30.78
C ALA A 79 -0.64 13.38 -29.31
N ILE A 80 0.29 12.80 -28.54
CA ILE A 80 0.05 12.35 -27.16
C ILE A 80 1.25 12.76 -26.26
N PRO A 81 1.36 14.06 -25.89
CA PRO A 81 2.52 14.56 -25.15
C PRO A 81 2.76 13.88 -23.80
N ARG A 82 1.69 13.36 -23.17
CA ARG A 82 1.78 12.65 -21.89
C ARG A 82 2.72 11.43 -21.91
N ILE A 83 3.00 10.83 -23.08
CA ILE A 83 3.96 9.71 -23.22
C ILE A 83 5.36 10.12 -22.74
N ALA A 84 5.71 11.41 -22.87
CA ALA A 84 6.99 11.95 -22.41
C ALA A 84 7.04 12.23 -20.90
N HIS A 85 5.93 12.07 -20.16
CA HIS A 85 5.92 12.32 -18.72
C HIS A 85 6.66 11.19 -18.00
N LEU A 86 7.61 11.57 -17.15
CA LEU A 86 8.42 10.62 -16.38
C LEU A 86 8.17 10.78 -14.89
N VAL A 87 8.16 9.67 -14.16
CA VAL A 87 8.23 9.72 -12.69
C VAL A 87 9.60 10.21 -12.23
N PRO A 88 9.72 10.82 -11.03
CA PRO A 88 11.00 11.22 -10.46
C PRO A 88 11.99 10.05 -10.38
N LYS A 89 13.29 10.31 -10.58
CA LYS A 89 14.34 9.26 -10.65
C LYS A 89 14.40 8.37 -9.41
N TYR A 90 14.16 8.93 -8.22
CA TYR A 90 14.15 8.17 -6.97
C TYR A 90 13.00 7.16 -6.86
N ASN A 91 11.97 7.27 -7.69
CA ASN A 91 10.87 6.31 -7.79
C ASN A 91 11.08 5.26 -8.91
N ARG A 92 12.20 5.33 -9.64
CA ARG A 92 12.51 4.40 -10.73
C ARG A 92 13.36 3.25 -10.20
N ARG A 93 13.05 2.03 -10.63
CA ARG A 93 13.84 0.83 -10.28
C ARG A 93 14.54 0.22 -11.49
N LEU A 94 13.97 0.39 -12.68
CA LEU A 94 14.62 0.02 -13.92
C LEU A 94 15.75 1.00 -14.16
N ASN A 95 16.95 0.48 -14.36
CA ASN A 95 18.10 1.28 -14.75
C ASN A 95 17.99 1.66 -16.22
N LEU A 96 17.05 2.54 -16.55
CA LEU A 96 16.80 3.09 -17.89
C LEU A 96 17.06 4.60 -17.88
N THR A 97 17.61 5.12 -18.98
CA THR A 97 17.72 6.57 -19.18
C THR A 97 16.33 7.19 -19.40
N ASP A 98 16.23 8.52 -19.27
CA ASP A 98 14.99 9.26 -19.53
C ASP A 98 14.48 8.99 -20.96
N ASP A 99 15.37 8.98 -21.96
CA ASP A 99 15.03 8.66 -23.36
C ASP A 99 14.56 7.19 -23.52
N GLU A 100 15.29 6.24 -22.92
CA GLU A 100 14.90 4.82 -22.94
C GLU A 100 13.50 4.61 -22.33
N LEU A 101 13.17 5.36 -21.27
CA LEU A 101 11.89 5.28 -20.59
C LEU A 101 10.75 5.87 -21.42
N ILE A 102 10.95 7.02 -22.05
CA ILE A 102 9.96 7.63 -22.97
C ILE A 102 9.71 6.68 -24.16
N ARG A 103 10.76 6.09 -24.72
CA ARG A 103 10.66 5.08 -25.79
C ARG A 103 9.93 3.82 -25.31
N ALA A 104 10.12 3.40 -24.05
CA ALA A 104 9.37 2.30 -23.45
C ALA A 104 7.87 2.63 -23.33
N HIS A 105 7.52 3.85 -22.89
CA HIS A 105 6.13 4.31 -22.86
C HIS A 105 5.48 4.23 -24.23
N TYR A 106 6.15 4.75 -25.25
CA TYR A 106 5.69 4.65 -26.64
C TYR A 106 5.51 3.19 -27.09
N LEU A 107 6.53 2.34 -26.88
CA LEU A 107 6.51 0.94 -27.26
C LEU A 107 5.29 0.21 -26.68
N PHE A 108 5.05 0.37 -25.39
CA PHE A 108 3.95 -0.30 -24.70
C PHE A 108 2.59 0.31 -25.05
N PHE A 109 2.55 1.60 -25.41
CA PHE A 109 1.36 2.27 -25.91
C PHE A 109 0.92 1.67 -27.25
N LYS A 110 1.86 1.53 -28.20
CA LYS A 110 1.59 0.90 -29.51
C LYS A 110 1.13 -0.56 -29.36
N ARG A 111 1.65 -1.27 -28.36
CA ARG A 111 1.28 -2.67 -28.06
C ARG A 111 -0.02 -2.83 -27.29
N ARG A 112 -0.66 -1.73 -26.88
CA ARG A 112 -1.87 -1.73 -26.04
C ARG A 112 -1.66 -2.46 -24.70
N TRP A 113 -0.45 -2.36 -24.14
CA TRP A 113 -0.11 -2.91 -22.83
C TRP A 113 -0.47 -1.95 -21.69
N TYR A 114 -1.42 -1.06 -21.92
CA TYR A 114 -1.93 -0.13 -20.95
C TYR A 114 -3.41 -0.37 -20.70
N ARG A 115 -3.81 -0.25 -19.44
CA ARG A 115 -5.21 -0.12 -19.06
C ARG A 115 -5.48 1.33 -18.69
N SER A 116 -6.51 1.91 -19.27
CA SER A 116 -7.00 3.21 -18.78
C SER A 116 -7.61 3.03 -17.39
N SER A 117 -7.10 3.81 -16.44
CA SER A 117 -7.62 3.92 -15.09
C SER A 117 -7.66 5.39 -14.75
N ARG A 118 -8.85 5.90 -14.45
CA ARG A 118 -9.17 7.23 -13.91
C ARG A 118 -8.20 8.37 -14.31
N GLY A 119 -7.92 8.46 -15.62
CA GLY A 119 -7.12 9.53 -16.24
C GLY A 119 -5.66 9.20 -16.54
N ALA A 120 -5.10 8.11 -15.99
CA ALA A 120 -3.79 7.57 -16.34
C ALA A 120 -3.89 6.30 -17.21
N LEU A 121 -2.75 5.94 -17.78
CA LEU A 121 -2.54 4.66 -18.44
C LEU A 121 -1.62 3.83 -17.56
N ILE A 122 -2.19 2.77 -16.98
CA ILE A 122 -1.48 1.87 -16.08
C ILE A 122 -0.87 0.75 -16.89
N PHE A 123 0.44 0.57 -16.75
CA PHE A 123 1.17 -0.48 -17.44
C PHE A 123 0.71 -1.87 -16.97
N ASN A 124 0.31 -2.70 -17.92
CA ASN A 124 -0.09 -4.08 -17.66
C ASN A 124 1.15 -4.96 -17.52
N THR A 125 1.63 -5.05 -16.28
CA THR A 125 2.78 -5.90 -15.93
C THR A 125 2.57 -7.37 -16.34
N SER A 126 1.33 -7.86 -16.41
CA SER A 126 1.05 -9.25 -16.79
C SER A 126 1.50 -9.58 -18.21
N GLU A 127 1.36 -8.64 -19.16
CA GLU A 127 1.79 -8.87 -20.55
C GLU A 127 3.32 -9.00 -20.64
N LEU A 128 4.04 -8.17 -19.87
CA LEU A 128 5.49 -8.30 -19.77
C LEU A 128 5.88 -9.63 -19.13
N MET A 129 5.24 -10.05 -18.04
CA MET A 129 5.57 -11.32 -17.37
C MET A 129 5.30 -12.54 -18.27
N ARG A 130 4.17 -12.54 -18.99
CA ARG A 130 3.86 -13.58 -20.01
C ARG A 130 4.86 -13.62 -21.14
N THR A 131 5.50 -12.50 -21.45
CA THR A 131 6.54 -12.44 -22.48
C THR A 131 7.88 -12.94 -21.94
N LEU A 132 8.26 -12.52 -20.73
CA LEU A 132 9.57 -12.84 -20.14
C LEU A 132 9.67 -14.27 -19.59
N TYR A 133 8.55 -14.86 -19.19
CA TYR A 133 8.52 -16.12 -18.45
C TYR A 133 7.47 -17.11 -18.97
N ARG A 134 7.16 -17.05 -20.28
CA ARG A 134 6.22 -17.97 -20.94
C ARG A 134 6.53 -19.44 -20.65
N ASP A 135 7.82 -19.77 -20.64
CA ASP A 135 8.30 -21.15 -20.55
C ASP A 135 8.58 -21.58 -19.10
N THR A 136 7.89 -20.97 -18.12
CA THR A 136 8.02 -21.31 -16.70
C THR A 136 6.66 -21.72 -16.12
N LEU A 137 6.66 -22.44 -15.00
CA LEU A 137 5.43 -22.91 -14.34
C LEU A 137 4.70 -21.78 -13.62
N HIS A 138 5.43 -20.85 -13.01
CA HIS A 138 4.85 -19.82 -12.14
C HIS A 138 5.39 -18.40 -12.39
N GLY A 139 6.39 -18.24 -13.26
CA GLY A 139 7.00 -16.95 -13.62
C GLY A 139 6.01 -15.95 -14.23
N MET A 140 5.03 -16.40 -15.00
CA MET A 140 4.00 -15.53 -15.59
C MET A 140 3.11 -14.83 -14.54
N ASN A 141 2.95 -15.46 -13.38
CA ASN A 141 2.14 -14.93 -12.27
C ASN A 141 2.95 -14.06 -11.31
N GLN A 142 4.26 -13.92 -11.54
CA GLN A 142 5.09 -13.11 -10.69
C GLN A 142 4.77 -11.63 -10.82
N ARG A 143 5.09 -10.93 -9.75
CA ARG A 143 5.08 -9.49 -9.69
C ARG A 143 6.41 -9.01 -9.13
N PRO A 144 6.89 -7.85 -9.58
CA PRO A 144 8.02 -7.17 -8.95
C PRO A 144 7.78 -6.96 -7.45
N SER A 145 8.83 -7.06 -6.65
CA SER A 145 8.76 -7.10 -5.19
C SER A 145 8.18 -5.84 -4.52
N GLN A 146 8.30 -4.69 -5.17
CA GLN A 146 7.71 -3.43 -4.72
C GLN A 146 6.42 -3.06 -5.48
N GLY A 147 5.76 -4.03 -6.10
CA GLY A 147 4.50 -3.81 -6.82
C GLY A 147 4.66 -3.70 -8.33
N ARG A 148 4.12 -2.64 -8.95
CA ARG A 148 4.15 -2.43 -10.41
C ARG A 148 5.40 -1.66 -10.84
N PHE A 149 5.68 -1.61 -12.15
CA PHE A 149 6.70 -0.71 -12.71
C PHE A 149 6.06 0.67 -12.78
N GLU A 150 6.13 1.43 -11.68
CA GLU A 150 5.49 2.75 -11.62
C GLU A 150 6.07 3.70 -12.66
N GLU A 151 7.37 3.56 -12.92
CA GLU A 151 8.07 4.32 -13.95
C GLU A 151 7.58 4.03 -15.37
N LEU A 152 6.85 2.93 -15.61
CA LEU A 152 6.25 2.61 -16.91
C LEU A 152 4.80 3.09 -17.05
N ASN A 153 4.19 3.64 -16.00
CA ASN A 153 2.85 4.22 -16.07
C ASN A 153 2.89 5.60 -16.73
N ILE A 154 1.84 5.95 -17.48
CA ILE A 154 1.73 7.25 -18.13
C ILE A 154 0.63 8.09 -17.45
N GLY A 155 1.02 9.25 -16.92
CA GLY A 155 0.15 10.13 -16.13
C GLY A 155 0.08 9.72 -14.66
N GLN A 156 -0.13 10.69 -13.76
CA GLN A 156 -0.23 10.42 -12.33
C GLN A 156 -1.68 10.34 -11.86
N GLU A 157 -2.13 9.11 -11.57
CA GLU A 157 -3.28 8.88 -10.68
C GLU A 157 -2.86 8.64 -9.22
N TYR A 158 -1.63 8.20 -8.99
CA TYR A 158 -1.20 7.76 -7.67
C TYR A 158 -0.75 8.96 -6.85
N TYR A 159 -1.18 8.96 -5.59
CA TYR A 159 -0.62 9.83 -4.59
C TYR A 159 0.88 9.55 -4.46
N THR A 160 1.71 10.52 -4.80
CA THR A 160 3.13 10.54 -4.42
C THR A 160 3.28 11.35 -3.14
N ARG A 161 4.17 10.92 -2.25
CA ARG A 161 4.59 11.71 -1.09
C ARG A 161 5.46 12.88 -1.53
N GLU A 162 5.41 13.97 -0.77
CA GLU A 162 6.29 15.12 -0.98
C GLU A 162 7.75 14.82 -0.60
N PHE A 163 7.94 14.07 0.48
CA PHE A 163 9.26 13.72 1.00
C PHE A 163 9.41 12.21 1.18
N GLU A 164 10.66 11.75 1.27
CA GLU A 164 10.96 10.39 1.70
C GLU A 164 10.45 10.14 3.12
N ALA A 165 10.04 8.90 3.39
CA ALA A 165 9.58 8.51 4.71
C ALA A 165 10.72 8.10 5.64
N VAL A 166 10.62 8.49 6.91
CA VAL A 166 11.47 7.92 7.96
C VAL A 166 11.26 6.40 8.02
N GLU A 167 12.36 5.66 8.08
CA GLU A 167 12.32 4.20 8.11
C GLU A 167 11.53 3.68 9.33
N THR A 168 10.47 2.93 9.07
CA THR A 168 9.61 2.37 10.14
C THR A 168 10.15 1.07 10.73
N THR A 169 11.27 0.54 10.20
CA THR A 169 11.95 -0.67 10.66
C THR A 169 13.44 -0.40 10.80
N LEU A 170 14.02 -0.63 11.98
CA LEU A 170 15.47 -0.63 12.15
C LEU A 170 16.06 -1.80 11.37
N GLY A 171 16.98 -1.49 10.46
CA GLY A 171 17.65 -2.48 9.63
C GLY A 171 17.02 -2.55 8.26
N TYR A 172 17.71 -1.94 7.30
CA TYR A 172 17.52 -2.19 5.89
C TYR A 172 17.39 -3.70 5.64
N ASN A 173 16.54 -4.06 4.66
CA ASN A 173 16.08 -5.42 4.35
C ASN A 173 17.17 -6.44 3.93
N ALA A 174 18.44 -6.14 4.16
CA ALA A 174 19.55 -7.03 3.83
C ALA A 174 19.79 -8.04 4.96
N GLY A 175 19.65 -9.33 4.61
CA GLY A 175 20.07 -10.45 5.44
C GLY A 175 19.06 -11.58 5.47
N LEU A 176 19.56 -12.80 5.73
CA LEU A 176 18.75 -14.01 5.65
C LEU A 176 17.73 -14.10 6.80
N ASP A 177 16.45 -14.32 6.49
CA ASP A 177 15.42 -14.75 7.46
C ASP A 177 15.53 -16.27 7.70
N PRO A 178 16.00 -16.70 8.89
CA PRO A 178 16.20 -18.12 9.18
C PRO A 178 14.91 -18.95 9.11
N LYS A 179 13.75 -18.35 9.40
CA LYS A 179 12.45 -19.05 9.38
C LYS A 179 12.03 -19.36 7.95
N SER A 180 12.06 -18.36 7.07
CA SER A 180 11.77 -18.57 5.64
C SER A 180 12.74 -19.57 5.02
N LEU A 181 14.03 -19.45 5.32
CA LEU A 181 15.07 -20.36 4.83
C LEU A 181 14.85 -21.82 5.24
N ALA A 182 14.51 -22.07 6.51
CA ALA A 182 14.21 -23.42 7.01
C ALA A 182 13.08 -24.10 6.21
N ILE A 183 12.06 -23.33 5.81
CA ILE A 183 10.94 -23.85 5.02
C ILE A 183 11.37 -24.19 3.59
N TYR A 184 12.26 -23.42 2.98
CA TYR A 184 12.82 -23.75 1.65
C TYR A 184 13.70 -25.01 1.70
N ILE A 185 14.54 -25.15 2.72
CA ILE A 185 15.34 -26.37 2.95
C ILE A 185 14.42 -27.60 3.08
N GLN A 186 13.35 -27.49 3.87
CA GLN A 186 12.36 -28.57 3.99
C GLN A 186 11.66 -28.86 2.65
N THR A 187 11.40 -27.84 1.84
CA THR A 187 10.79 -28.01 0.51
C THR A 187 11.73 -28.76 -0.43
N LEU A 188 13.02 -28.42 -0.47
CA LEU A 188 14.04 -29.15 -1.24
C LEU A 188 14.16 -30.62 -0.79
N ARG A 189 14.16 -30.88 0.51
CA ARG A 189 14.22 -32.26 1.05
C ARG A 189 13.05 -33.12 0.60
N LYS A 190 11.88 -32.55 0.36
CA LYS A 190 10.72 -33.30 -0.16
C LYS A 190 10.92 -33.78 -1.59
N ILE A 191 11.75 -33.12 -2.40
CA ILE A 191 12.07 -33.57 -3.76
C ILE A 191 12.68 -34.99 -3.74
N ILE A 192 13.51 -35.29 -2.73
CA ILE A 192 14.09 -36.61 -2.51
C ILE A 192 13.01 -37.70 -2.39
N THR A 193 11.88 -37.39 -1.75
CA THR A 193 10.78 -38.34 -1.55
C THR A 193 10.06 -38.68 -2.86
N TYR A 194 10.08 -37.77 -3.85
CA TYR A 194 9.41 -37.96 -5.15
C TYR A 194 10.30 -38.63 -6.21
N ASP A 195 11.58 -38.86 -5.92
CA ASP A 195 12.50 -39.64 -6.77
C ASP A 195 13.14 -40.81 -5.96
N PRO A 196 12.33 -41.80 -5.56
CA PRO A 196 12.86 -42.95 -4.80
C PRO A 196 13.84 -43.78 -5.63
N ASP A 197 13.60 -43.89 -6.95
CA ASP A 197 14.36 -44.71 -7.90
C ASP A 197 15.56 -43.99 -8.54
N PHE A 198 15.83 -42.73 -8.16
CA PHE A 198 16.94 -41.91 -8.66
C PHE A 198 16.93 -41.67 -10.18
N LYS A 199 15.74 -41.63 -10.79
CA LYS A 199 15.56 -41.41 -12.23
C LYS A 199 16.04 -40.03 -12.67
N PHE A 200 16.11 -39.06 -11.75
CA PHE A 200 16.57 -37.71 -12.02
C PHE A 200 18.02 -37.46 -11.59
N HIS A 201 18.75 -38.49 -11.14
CA HIS A 201 20.16 -38.41 -10.72
C HIS A 201 20.44 -37.38 -9.61
N ILE A 202 19.48 -37.12 -8.72
CA ILE A 202 19.60 -36.09 -7.67
C ILE A 202 20.68 -36.48 -6.64
N ASP A 203 21.61 -35.56 -6.35
CA ASP A 203 22.55 -35.70 -5.23
C ASP A 203 21.83 -35.54 -3.87
N LYS A 204 21.39 -36.67 -3.30
CA LYS A 204 20.74 -36.72 -1.98
C LYS A 204 21.66 -36.21 -0.87
N LYS A 205 22.98 -36.45 -0.97
CA LYS A 205 23.94 -36.03 0.05
C LYS A 205 24.04 -34.51 0.09
N ALA A 206 24.07 -33.87 -1.08
CA ALA A 206 24.05 -32.41 -1.20
C ALA A 206 22.79 -31.78 -0.59
N ILE A 207 21.60 -32.34 -0.80
CA ILE A 207 20.36 -31.76 -0.26
C ILE A 207 20.23 -32.00 1.26
N LEU A 208 20.59 -33.20 1.74
CA LEU A 208 20.50 -33.54 3.17
C LEU A 208 21.52 -32.77 4.00
N SER A 209 22.68 -32.46 3.43
CA SER A 209 23.74 -31.70 4.09
C SER A 209 23.41 -30.21 4.29
N LEU A 210 22.38 -29.67 3.59
CA LEU A 210 21.93 -28.28 3.73
C LEU A 210 21.37 -28.02 5.13
N SER A 211 21.78 -26.90 5.71
CA SER A 211 21.25 -26.38 6.96
C SER A 211 21.24 -24.85 6.96
N VAL A 212 20.36 -24.26 7.77
CA VAL A 212 20.30 -22.81 7.98
C VAL A 212 21.68 -22.26 8.35
N LYS A 213 22.40 -22.95 9.25
CA LYS A 213 23.73 -22.55 9.71
C LYS A 213 24.76 -22.51 8.57
N LYS A 214 24.74 -23.49 7.67
CA LYS A 214 25.67 -23.53 6.52
C LYS A 214 25.38 -22.44 5.50
N VAL A 215 24.12 -22.21 5.15
CA VAL A 215 23.74 -21.18 4.16
C VAL A 215 24.05 -19.76 4.68
N ILE A 216 23.93 -19.55 5.99
CA ILE A 216 24.19 -18.26 6.65
C ILE A 216 25.69 -18.09 7.01
N ALA A 217 26.50 -19.14 6.98
CA ALA A 217 27.91 -19.07 7.37
C ALA A 217 28.66 -17.98 6.58
N GLY A 218 29.28 -17.04 7.29
CA GLY A 218 30.01 -15.91 6.68
C GLY A 218 29.13 -14.78 6.12
N ARG A 219 27.80 -14.80 6.35
CA ARG A 219 26.86 -13.78 5.87
C ARG A 219 26.19 -13.03 7.02
N SER A 220 25.91 -11.76 6.79
CA SER A 220 25.17 -10.92 7.73
C SER A 220 23.72 -11.41 7.87
N ARG A 221 23.32 -11.78 9.09
CA ARG A 221 21.92 -12.11 9.40
C ARG A 221 21.08 -10.83 9.38
N LYS A 222 19.83 -10.93 8.94
CA LYS A 222 18.87 -9.83 9.15
C LYS A 222 18.76 -9.58 10.65
N PRO A 223 19.13 -8.39 11.16
CA PRO A 223 18.86 -8.08 12.56
C PRO A 223 17.36 -8.20 12.78
N ASP A 224 16.94 -8.69 13.95
CA ASP A 224 15.52 -8.82 14.26
C ASP A 224 14.90 -7.41 14.17
N GLY A 225 14.16 -7.17 13.08
CA GLY A 225 13.64 -5.85 12.75
C GLY A 225 12.60 -5.43 13.78
N ARG A 226 13.00 -4.58 14.71
CA ARG A 226 12.04 -3.91 15.59
C ARG A 226 11.45 -2.74 14.80
N TYR A 227 10.11 -2.71 14.67
CA TYR A 227 9.46 -1.52 14.15
C TYR A 227 9.84 -0.33 15.03
N GLN A 228 10.23 0.78 14.42
CA GLN A 228 10.49 2.03 15.13
C GLN A 228 9.17 2.58 15.68
N THR A 229 9.16 2.90 16.96
CA THR A 229 8.08 3.70 17.55
C THR A 229 8.23 5.13 17.02
N ALA A 230 7.15 5.72 16.51
CA ALA A 230 7.18 7.13 16.13
C ALA A 230 7.36 8.01 17.38
N PRO A 231 8.10 9.14 17.30
CA PRO A 231 8.26 10.06 18.43
C PRO A 231 6.91 10.55 18.96
N ILE A 232 6.80 10.68 20.29
CA ILE A 232 5.56 11.11 20.96
C ILE A 232 5.13 12.49 20.47
N GLU A 233 6.10 13.38 20.25
CA GLU A 233 5.91 14.74 19.77
C GLU A 233 5.35 14.73 18.33
N ALA A 234 5.85 13.82 17.49
CA ALA A 234 5.37 13.68 16.11
C ALA A 234 3.94 13.15 16.07
N VAL A 235 3.64 12.09 16.83
CA VAL A 235 2.28 11.55 16.95
C VAL A 235 1.32 12.59 17.55
N GLY A 236 1.74 13.27 18.62
CA GLY A 236 0.94 14.27 19.31
C GLY A 236 0.62 15.49 18.45
N LYS A 237 1.61 16.03 17.72
CA LYS A 237 1.39 17.13 16.75
C LYS A 237 0.37 16.71 15.69
N MET A 238 0.56 15.54 15.09
CA MET A 238 -0.32 15.06 14.02
C MET A 238 -1.74 14.76 14.52
N LEU A 239 -1.88 14.19 15.72
CA LEU A 239 -3.18 13.96 16.34
C LEU A 239 -3.91 15.28 16.60
N ARG A 240 -3.22 16.29 17.17
CA ARG A 240 -3.78 17.63 17.40
C ARG A 240 -4.29 18.23 16.09
N ASN A 241 -3.42 18.36 15.10
CA ASN A 241 -3.77 18.97 13.81
C ASN A 241 -4.94 18.23 13.13
N SER A 242 -4.97 16.90 13.24
CA SER A 242 -6.06 16.09 12.71
C SER A 242 -7.38 16.39 13.42
N LEU A 243 -7.39 16.42 14.76
CA LEU A 243 -8.59 16.71 15.54
C LEU A 243 -9.09 18.15 15.30
N GLU A 244 -8.19 19.14 15.30
CA GLU A 244 -8.54 20.55 15.01
C GLU A 244 -9.17 20.67 13.61
N PHE A 245 -8.52 20.10 12.59
CA PHE A 245 -9.05 20.11 11.22
C PHE A 245 -10.41 19.42 11.10
N MET A 246 -10.58 18.29 11.78
CA MET A 246 -11.87 17.59 11.79
C MET A 246 -12.95 18.44 12.48
N ILE A 247 -12.66 19.04 13.63
CA ILE A 247 -13.60 19.90 14.37
C ILE A 247 -14.04 21.09 13.51
N GLU A 248 -13.09 21.75 12.85
CA GLU A 248 -13.33 22.99 12.12
C GLU A 248 -13.97 22.79 10.73
N HIS A 249 -13.72 21.66 10.07
CA HIS A 249 -14.00 21.55 8.63
C HIS A 249 -14.90 20.39 8.22
N THR A 250 -15.20 19.42 9.10
CA THR A 250 -15.98 18.21 8.71
C THR A 250 -17.29 18.57 8.01
N ASP A 251 -18.12 19.43 8.63
CA ASP A 251 -19.46 19.71 8.10
C ASP A 251 -19.41 20.46 6.76
N ASN A 252 -18.50 21.44 6.66
CA ASN A 252 -18.35 22.26 5.45
C ASN A 252 -17.83 21.42 4.28
N ILE A 253 -16.81 20.58 4.50
CA ILE A 253 -16.24 19.72 3.45
C ILE A 253 -17.27 18.70 2.97
N LEU A 254 -17.93 17.98 3.89
CA LEU A 254 -18.91 16.95 3.53
C LEU A 254 -20.13 17.55 2.82
N THR A 255 -20.60 18.72 3.27
CA THR A 255 -21.73 19.43 2.64
C THR A 255 -21.40 19.87 1.21
N GLU A 256 -20.22 20.45 0.99
CA GLU A 256 -19.82 20.89 -0.34
C GLU A 256 -19.59 19.71 -1.29
N LEU A 257 -19.06 18.59 -0.78
CA LEU A 257 -18.92 17.37 -1.57
C LEU A 257 -20.28 16.81 -2.00
N LEU A 258 -21.28 16.82 -1.12
CA LEU A 258 -22.65 16.42 -1.47
C LEU A 258 -23.26 17.36 -2.52
N ARG A 259 -23.04 18.69 -2.42
CA ARG A 259 -23.48 19.64 -3.45
C ARG A 259 -22.83 19.35 -4.80
N ALA A 260 -21.54 19.01 -4.82
CA ALA A 260 -20.83 18.65 -6.04
C ALA A 260 -21.48 17.42 -6.70
N PHE A 261 -21.80 16.38 -5.93
CA PHE A 261 -22.49 15.20 -6.44
C PHE A 261 -23.92 15.49 -6.91
N GLU A 262 -24.70 16.26 -6.16
CA GLU A 262 -26.07 16.64 -6.54
C GLU A 262 -26.11 17.47 -7.83
N GLN A 263 -25.14 18.36 -8.05
CA GLN A 263 -25.03 19.11 -9.29
C GLN A 263 -24.61 18.21 -10.46
N HIS A 264 -23.65 17.31 -10.21
CA HIS A 264 -23.19 16.38 -11.24
C HIS A 264 -24.30 15.42 -11.71
N ALA A 265 -25.12 14.92 -10.79
CA ALA A 265 -26.26 14.05 -11.10
C ALA A 265 -27.35 14.75 -11.94
N LYS A 266 -27.43 16.09 -11.90
CA LYS A 266 -28.40 16.89 -12.67
C LYS A 266 -27.89 17.29 -14.06
N ALA A 267 -26.59 17.15 -14.35
CA ALA A 267 -26.01 17.51 -15.64
C ALA A 267 -26.33 16.44 -16.70
N ASP A 268 -26.64 16.86 -17.93
CA ASP A 268 -27.01 15.96 -19.03
C ASP A 268 -25.96 14.88 -19.32
N ALA A 269 -26.44 13.71 -19.77
CA ALA A 269 -25.69 12.47 -19.95
C ALA A 269 -24.40 12.58 -20.81
N SER A 270 -24.24 13.63 -21.61
CA SER A 270 -23.03 13.86 -22.41
C SER A 270 -21.82 14.37 -21.61
N ASP A 271 -22.03 14.90 -20.39
CA ASP A 271 -20.97 15.42 -19.49
C ASP A 271 -20.82 14.57 -18.20
N SER A 272 -21.50 13.42 -18.18
CA SER A 272 -21.87 12.57 -17.02
C SER A 272 -20.74 11.82 -16.29
N GLY A 273 -19.49 12.23 -16.45
CA GLY A 273 -18.38 11.53 -15.78
C GLY A 273 -17.17 12.36 -15.44
N ILE A 274 -17.23 13.69 -15.41
CA ILE A 274 -16.05 14.51 -15.10
C ILE A 274 -16.39 15.60 -14.08
N LEU A 275 -16.27 15.26 -12.79
CA LEU A 275 -16.32 16.26 -11.70
C LEU A 275 -15.12 17.21 -11.68
N ARG A 276 -14.06 16.95 -12.47
CA ARG A 276 -12.88 17.83 -12.61
C ARG A 276 -13.21 19.30 -12.95
N ASN A 277 -14.32 19.53 -13.65
CA ASN A 277 -14.75 20.87 -14.04
C ASN A 277 -15.56 21.59 -12.95
N TYR A 278 -15.97 20.89 -11.90
CA TYR A 278 -16.66 21.48 -10.77
C TYR A 278 -15.79 22.54 -10.08
N ARG A 279 -16.40 23.67 -9.76
CA ARG A 279 -15.80 24.80 -9.08
C ARG A 279 -16.65 25.08 -7.84
N PRO A 280 -16.17 24.75 -6.63
CA PRO A 280 -16.86 25.10 -5.40
C PRO A 280 -17.06 26.62 -5.35
N SER A 281 -18.24 27.06 -4.95
CA SER A 281 -18.58 28.49 -4.90
C SER A 281 -19.09 28.87 -3.52
N GLY A 282 -18.42 29.81 -2.86
CA GLY A 282 -18.91 30.40 -1.61
C GLY A 282 -18.59 29.63 -0.33
N ILE A 283 -17.69 28.63 -0.38
CA ILE A 283 -17.16 27.97 0.80
C ILE A 283 -15.84 28.65 1.23
N VAL A 284 -15.84 29.23 2.42
CA VAL A 284 -14.62 29.73 3.08
C VAL A 284 -14.45 28.92 4.34
N LEU A 285 -13.39 28.12 4.38
CA LEU A 285 -13.04 27.32 5.55
C LEU A 285 -12.15 28.15 6.48
N ALA A 286 -12.14 27.80 7.77
CA ALA A 286 -11.21 28.41 8.72
C ALA A 286 -9.75 28.24 8.28
N GLY A 287 -8.85 29.09 8.81
CA GLY A 287 -7.43 29.05 8.45
C GLY A 287 -7.08 29.50 7.03
N GLY A 288 -8.01 30.17 6.32
CA GLY A 288 -7.78 30.70 4.97
C GLY A 288 -7.87 29.65 3.85
N LEU A 289 -8.36 28.45 4.16
CA LEU A 289 -8.60 27.40 3.18
C LEU A 289 -9.81 27.76 2.31
N SER A 290 -9.64 27.71 0.99
CA SER A 290 -10.69 28.05 0.03
C SER A 290 -10.62 27.10 -1.17
N PRO A 291 -11.46 26.05 -1.20
CA PRO A 291 -11.47 25.17 -2.34
C PRO A 291 -12.04 25.91 -3.55
N THR A 292 -11.25 25.97 -4.61
CA THR A 292 -11.55 26.69 -5.86
C THR A 292 -11.76 25.72 -7.02
N GLN A 293 -11.41 24.45 -6.83
CA GLN A 293 -11.54 23.40 -7.84
C GLN A 293 -11.86 22.06 -7.18
N TRP A 294 -12.42 21.13 -7.96
CA TRP A 294 -12.65 19.76 -7.53
C TRP A 294 -11.39 19.03 -7.08
N SER A 295 -10.34 19.09 -7.90
CA SER A 295 -9.06 18.43 -7.60
C SER A 295 -7.90 19.23 -8.17
N ILE A 296 -6.77 19.22 -7.44
CA ILE A 296 -5.52 19.86 -7.86
C ILE A 296 -4.82 19.01 -8.93
N TYR A 297 -4.31 19.67 -9.97
CA TYR A 297 -3.53 19.02 -11.01
C TYR A 297 -2.20 18.48 -10.45
N ARG A 298 -2.01 17.15 -10.49
CA ARG A 298 -0.85 16.48 -9.88
C ARG A 298 0.50 16.83 -10.51
N ASP A 299 0.57 17.00 -11.83
CA ASP A 299 1.83 17.37 -12.49
C ASP A 299 2.21 18.86 -12.31
N SER A 300 1.44 19.62 -11.52
CA SER A 300 1.81 20.99 -11.18
C SER A 300 3.01 20.98 -10.23
N SER A 301 4.06 21.72 -10.58
CA SER A 301 5.17 22.01 -9.64
C SER A 301 4.69 22.72 -8.36
N LEU A 302 3.46 23.27 -8.38
CA LEU A 302 2.81 23.93 -7.26
C LEU A 302 1.85 23.00 -6.49
N PHE A 303 1.83 21.69 -6.76
CA PHE A 303 0.84 20.78 -6.18
C PHE A 303 0.75 20.89 -4.64
N TYR A 304 1.87 20.80 -3.90
CA TYR A 304 1.84 20.84 -2.43
C TYR A 304 1.55 22.24 -1.87
N HIS A 305 1.93 23.29 -2.61
CA HIS A 305 1.50 24.65 -2.29
C HIS A 305 -0.02 24.80 -2.41
N ASP A 306 -0.59 24.30 -3.51
CA ASP A 306 -2.03 24.32 -3.76
C ASP A 306 -2.81 23.40 -2.81
N LEU A 307 -2.18 22.29 -2.37
CA LEU A 307 -2.69 21.40 -1.35
C LEU A 307 -2.84 22.14 -0.02
N ARG A 308 -1.79 22.81 0.44
CA ARG A 308 -1.77 23.55 1.72
C ARG A 308 -2.69 24.76 1.74
N SER A 309 -2.91 25.41 0.59
CA SER A 309 -3.91 26.47 0.46
C SER A 309 -5.35 25.94 0.34
N GLY A 310 -5.54 24.62 0.34
CA GLY A 310 -6.86 23.99 0.33
C GLY A 310 -7.61 24.16 -0.97
N LYS A 311 -6.94 24.36 -2.11
CA LYS A 311 -7.61 24.66 -3.39
C LYS A 311 -8.49 23.51 -3.90
N GLY A 312 -8.16 22.27 -3.56
CA GLY A 312 -8.84 21.07 -4.07
C GLY A 312 -9.83 20.47 -3.08
N LEU A 313 -11.12 20.42 -3.44
CA LEU A 313 -12.17 19.87 -2.59
C LEU A 313 -11.99 18.37 -2.32
N SER A 314 -11.66 17.58 -3.35
CA SER A 314 -11.41 16.14 -3.21
C SER A 314 -10.19 15.85 -2.34
N GLU A 315 -9.14 16.68 -2.43
CA GLU A 315 -7.98 16.57 -1.54
C GLU A 315 -8.35 16.90 -0.09
N LEU A 316 -9.12 17.96 0.17
CA LEU A 316 -9.61 18.28 1.51
C LEU A 316 -10.46 17.14 2.12
N TYR A 317 -11.30 16.50 1.32
CA TYR A 317 -12.03 15.31 1.75
C TYR A 317 -11.09 14.15 2.09
N HIS A 318 -10.10 13.85 1.25
CA HIS A 318 -9.11 12.79 1.54
C HIS A 318 -8.25 13.11 2.77
N ILE A 319 -7.90 14.39 2.99
CA ILE A 319 -7.23 14.86 4.22
C ILE A 319 -8.14 14.63 5.42
N LEU A 320 -9.43 14.98 5.34
CA LEU A 320 -10.41 14.73 6.40
C LEU A 320 -10.51 13.24 6.76
N MET A 321 -10.58 12.36 5.75
CA MET A 321 -10.58 10.91 5.95
C MET A 321 -9.27 10.43 6.59
N GLY A 322 -8.12 10.99 6.18
CA GLY A 322 -6.81 10.72 6.77
C GLY A 322 -6.73 11.14 8.24
N SER A 323 -7.21 12.34 8.57
CA SER A 323 -7.30 12.86 9.94
C SER A 323 -8.17 11.96 10.83
N ALA A 324 -9.35 11.56 10.33
CA ALA A 324 -10.25 10.65 11.03
C ALA A 324 -9.62 9.28 11.27
N ALA A 325 -8.99 8.70 10.23
CA ALA A 325 -8.28 7.43 10.34
C ALA A 325 -7.12 7.50 11.34
N LEU A 326 -6.34 8.60 11.33
CA LEU A 326 -5.26 8.84 12.29
C LEU A 326 -5.81 8.89 13.72
N ALA A 327 -6.85 9.68 13.95
CA ALA A 327 -7.44 9.86 15.27
C ALA A 327 -8.03 8.54 15.80
N ILE A 328 -8.76 7.78 14.97
CA ILE A 328 -9.26 6.44 15.31
C ILE A 328 -8.10 5.51 15.64
N CYS A 329 -7.10 5.35 14.77
CA CYS A 329 -5.98 4.45 14.99
C CYS A 329 -5.21 4.79 16.28
N THR A 330 -5.04 6.09 16.56
CA THR A 330 -4.29 6.58 17.72
C THR A 330 -5.05 6.37 19.02
N LEU A 331 -6.36 6.64 19.05
CA LEU A 331 -7.15 6.64 20.28
C LEU A 331 -7.85 5.30 20.57
N THR A 332 -7.91 4.40 19.59
CA THR A 332 -8.60 3.09 19.73
C THR A 332 -7.66 1.90 19.48
N ALA A 333 -6.42 2.18 19.10
CA ALA A 333 -5.36 1.21 18.84
C ALA A 333 -5.72 0.13 17.81
N ARG A 334 -6.63 0.40 16.87
CA ARG A 334 -7.04 -0.53 15.82
C ARG A 334 -5.95 -0.77 14.76
N ARG A 335 -5.98 -1.93 14.12
CA ARG A 335 -5.15 -2.24 12.95
C ARG A 335 -5.71 -1.54 11.72
N ARG A 336 -4.83 -1.30 10.73
CA ARG A 336 -5.20 -0.67 9.47
C ARG A 336 -6.40 -1.34 8.80
N THR A 337 -6.34 -2.66 8.68
CA THR A 337 -7.33 -3.49 8.00
C THR A 337 -8.66 -3.51 8.75
N GLU A 338 -8.64 -3.54 10.08
CA GLU A 338 -9.83 -3.36 10.93
C GLU A 338 -10.51 -2.01 10.65
N VAL A 339 -9.72 -0.92 10.58
CA VAL A 339 -10.25 0.44 10.28
C VAL A 339 -10.79 0.55 8.86
N CYS A 340 -10.13 -0.06 7.87
CA CYS A 340 -10.59 -0.04 6.47
C CYS A 340 -11.92 -0.79 6.27
N LYS A 341 -12.18 -1.81 7.10
CA LYS A 341 -13.35 -2.70 7.00
C LYS A 341 -14.49 -2.31 7.95
N LEU A 342 -14.40 -1.16 8.63
CA LEU A 342 -15.47 -0.70 9.50
C LEU A 342 -16.76 -0.58 8.70
N ASP A 343 -17.78 -1.34 9.05
CA ASP A 343 -19.08 -1.29 8.40
C ASP A 343 -19.76 0.05 8.71
N SER A 344 -20.12 0.81 7.67
CA SER A 344 -20.73 2.13 7.82
C SER A 344 -22.04 2.09 8.62
N SER A 345 -22.83 1.02 8.49
CA SER A 345 -24.12 0.88 9.15
C SER A 345 -24.01 0.45 10.62
N THR A 346 -23.04 -0.39 10.99
CA THR A 346 -22.98 -1.00 12.34
C THR A 346 -21.81 -0.56 13.21
N CYS A 347 -20.78 0.12 12.69
CA CYS A 347 -19.54 0.38 13.43
C CYS A 347 -19.69 1.26 14.69
N LEU A 348 -20.76 2.04 14.84
CA LEU A 348 -20.98 2.94 15.98
C LEU A 348 -22.10 2.42 16.88
N GLN A 349 -21.80 2.22 18.16
CA GLN A 349 -22.73 1.70 19.16
C GLN A 349 -22.79 2.62 20.40
N PRO A 350 -23.97 3.08 20.85
CA PRO A 350 -25.24 3.01 20.14
C PRO A 350 -25.21 3.89 18.86
N PRO A 351 -26.10 3.63 17.88
CA PRO A 351 -26.15 4.38 16.61
C PRO A 351 -26.86 5.74 16.73
N SER A 352 -26.64 6.47 17.83
CA SER A 352 -27.25 7.78 18.10
C SER A 352 -26.27 8.93 17.83
N ASP A 353 -26.78 10.14 17.55
CA ASP A 353 -25.94 11.33 17.32
C ASP A 353 -25.24 11.77 18.62
N PRO A 354 -23.90 11.67 18.70
CA PRO A 354 -23.18 12.06 19.91
C PRO A 354 -23.10 13.58 20.10
N SER A 355 -23.54 14.38 19.14
CA SER A 355 -23.58 15.85 19.20
C SER A 355 -24.84 16.36 19.89
N HIS A 356 -25.90 15.54 19.98
CA HIS A 356 -27.16 15.93 20.61
C HIS A 356 -26.98 16.16 22.12
N PRO A 357 -27.58 17.22 22.71
CA PRO A 357 -27.47 17.50 24.15
C PRO A 357 -27.94 16.36 25.04
N GLU A 358 -29.00 15.66 24.65
CA GLU A 358 -29.54 14.50 25.40
C GLU A 358 -28.56 13.32 25.44
N ASN A 359 -27.66 13.22 24.46
CA ASN A 359 -26.67 12.15 24.37
C ASN A 359 -25.34 12.51 25.05
N LYS A 360 -25.31 13.53 25.92
CA LYS A 360 -24.08 14.03 26.55
C LYS A 360 -23.34 12.96 27.36
N ASP A 361 -24.10 12.12 28.07
CA ASP A 361 -23.58 11.11 29.00
C ASP A 361 -23.57 9.69 28.40
N VAL A 362 -23.97 9.55 27.13
CA VAL A 362 -23.97 8.27 26.41
C VAL A 362 -22.52 7.81 26.18
N GLN A 363 -22.23 6.58 26.57
CA GLN A 363 -20.95 5.93 26.27
C GLN A 363 -21.02 5.27 24.90
N TYR A 364 -20.06 5.61 24.04
CA TYR A 364 -19.98 5.08 22.69
C TYR A 364 -18.88 4.05 22.57
N SER A 365 -19.11 3.06 21.71
CA SER A 365 -18.19 2.00 21.35
C SER A 365 -18.08 1.87 19.83
N LEU A 366 -16.90 1.43 19.39
CA LEU A 366 -16.61 1.04 18.02
C LEU A 366 -16.74 -0.47 17.89
N ARG A 367 -17.60 -0.92 16.99
CA ARG A 367 -17.73 -2.33 16.58
C ARG A 367 -16.84 -2.61 15.36
N PHE A 368 -16.07 -3.69 15.39
CA PHE A 368 -15.17 -4.11 14.31
C PHE A 368 -14.92 -5.63 14.37
N GLY A 369 -14.57 -6.25 13.24
CA GLY A 369 -14.14 -7.66 13.21
C GLY A 369 -12.69 -7.83 13.67
N ASP A 370 -12.42 -8.76 14.59
CA ASP A 370 -11.06 -9.14 14.99
C ASP A 370 -10.44 -10.07 13.95
N GLU A 371 -9.34 -9.63 13.33
CA GLU A 371 -8.66 -10.40 12.31
C GLU A 371 -7.86 -11.59 12.86
N LYS A 372 -7.73 -11.72 14.19
CA LYS A 372 -6.95 -12.80 14.82
C LYS A 372 -7.78 -13.91 15.42
N THR A 373 -9.10 -13.75 15.53
CA THR A 373 -9.97 -14.73 16.15
C THR A 373 -11.15 -15.03 15.26
N GLY A 374 -11.26 -16.31 14.93
CA GLY A 374 -12.12 -16.81 13.88
C GLY A 374 -11.71 -18.20 13.44
N ALA A 375 -12.67 -19.09 13.24
CA ALA A 375 -12.44 -20.38 12.58
C ALA A 375 -12.73 -20.20 11.08
N GLY A 376 -11.70 -20.26 10.23
CA GLY A 376 -11.88 -20.08 8.78
C GLY A 376 -12.04 -18.60 8.37
N ASP A 377 -13.07 -18.29 7.58
CA ASP A 377 -13.34 -16.95 7.03
C ASP A 377 -14.22 -16.05 7.92
N GLU A 378 -14.72 -16.58 9.06
CA GLU A 378 -15.55 -15.83 10.01
C GLU A 378 -14.68 -15.13 11.06
N THR A 379 -14.75 -13.79 11.14
CA THR A 379 -14.07 -12.99 12.17
C THR A 379 -15.01 -12.73 13.35
N GLU A 380 -14.55 -12.91 14.59
CA GLU A 380 -15.33 -12.50 15.77
C GLU A 380 -15.52 -10.98 15.77
N GLU A 381 -16.75 -10.51 15.96
CA GLU A 381 -17.02 -9.08 16.16
C GLU A 381 -16.70 -8.66 17.60
N LEU A 382 -15.97 -7.56 17.74
CA LEU A 382 -15.60 -6.96 19.02
C LEU A 382 -16.13 -5.52 19.11
N GLU A 383 -16.49 -5.12 20.32
CA GLU A 383 -16.85 -3.74 20.64
C GLU A 383 -15.86 -3.15 21.65
N ARG A 384 -15.37 -1.93 21.40
CA ARG A 384 -14.45 -1.23 22.30
C ARG A 384 -14.86 0.22 22.51
N PRO A 385 -14.75 0.76 23.73
CA PRO A 385 -15.15 2.13 24.02
C PRO A 385 -14.31 3.12 23.21
N ILE A 386 -14.95 4.21 22.77
CA ILE A 386 -14.31 5.28 22.02
C ILE A 386 -14.61 6.65 22.65
N PRO A 387 -13.68 7.61 22.54
CA PRO A 387 -13.96 8.98 22.93
C PRO A 387 -15.15 9.55 22.16
N ARG A 388 -15.99 10.35 22.83
CA ARG A 388 -17.17 10.99 22.22
C ARG A 388 -16.83 11.77 20.95
N ILE A 389 -15.69 12.44 20.91
CA ILE A 389 -15.23 13.17 19.72
C ILE A 389 -15.06 12.24 18.51
N ILE A 390 -14.52 11.03 18.70
CA ILE A 390 -14.42 10.03 17.63
C ILE A 390 -15.80 9.53 17.21
N ALA A 391 -16.69 9.30 18.18
CA ALA A 391 -18.08 8.93 17.89
C ALA A 391 -18.78 10.00 17.03
N GLN A 392 -18.61 11.29 17.33
CA GLN A 392 -19.19 12.40 16.56
C GLN A 392 -18.75 12.36 15.09
N PHE A 393 -17.45 12.14 14.86
CA PHE A 393 -16.93 12.07 13.49
C PHE A 393 -17.40 10.84 12.73
N ILE A 394 -17.41 9.67 13.38
CA ILE A 394 -17.98 8.46 12.78
C ILE A 394 -19.44 8.71 12.41
N TYR A 395 -20.24 9.30 13.31
CA TYR A 395 -21.64 9.62 13.06
C TYR A 395 -21.80 10.54 11.83
N LYS A 396 -21.01 11.61 11.73
CA LYS A 396 -21.05 12.53 10.57
C LYS A 396 -20.70 11.84 9.25
N ILE A 397 -19.68 10.97 9.25
CA ILE A 397 -19.31 10.19 8.06
C ILE A 397 -20.44 9.20 7.69
N LYS A 398 -21.09 8.57 8.68
CA LYS A 398 -22.27 7.71 8.44
C LYS A 398 -23.42 8.47 7.80
N GLN A 399 -23.71 9.69 8.28
CA GLN A 399 -24.75 10.54 7.68
C GLN A 399 -24.40 10.92 6.23
N PHE A 400 -23.14 11.24 5.97
CA PHE A 400 -22.65 11.48 4.61
C PHE A 400 -22.81 10.24 3.72
N ASN A 401 -22.41 9.05 4.18
CA ASN A 401 -22.59 7.81 3.42
C ASN A 401 -24.07 7.48 3.18
N ALA A 402 -24.96 7.74 4.15
CA ALA A 402 -26.40 7.56 3.96
C ALA A 402 -26.95 8.46 2.82
N ARG A 403 -26.43 9.69 2.68
CA ARG A 403 -26.76 10.57 1.57
C ARG A 403 -26.19 10.07 0.24
N LEU A 404 -24.98 9.53 0.21
CA LEU A 404 -24.41 8.91 -0.99
C LEU A 404 -25.21 7.68 -1.44
N LEU A 405 -25.64 6.84 -0.48
CA LEU A 405 -26.49 5.67 -0.76
C LEU A 405 -27.84 6.10 -1.34
N ALA A 406 -28.45 7.16 -0.82
CA ALA A 406 -29.71 7.70 -1.35
C ALA A 406 -29.56 8.29 -2.77
N MET A 407 -28.34 8.59 -3.21
CA MET A 407 -28.02 9.03 -4.57
C MET A 407 -27.54 7.88 -5.48
N ASP A 408 -27.61 6.62 -5.02
CA ASP A 408 -27.11 5.44 -5.72
C ASP A 408 -25.61 5.51 -6.10
N LEU A 409 -24.81 6.28 -5.34
CA LEU A 409 -23.36 6.43 -5.59
C LEU A 409 -22.51 5.35 -4.93
N ILE A 410 -23.06 4.64 -3.95
CA ILE A 410 -22.42 3.54 -3.22
C ILE A 410 -23.38 2.37 -3.04
N PRO A 411 -22.89 1.12 -2.91
CA PRO A 411 -23.73 -0.05 -2.65
C PRO A 411 -24.32 -0.05 -1.22
N LYS A 412 -25.35 -0.88 -1.01
CA LYS A 412 -26.00 -1.05 0.31
C LYS A 412 -25.01 -1.48 1.39
N GLU A 413 -24.21 -2.51 1.10
CA GLU A 413 -23.08 -2.93 1.94
C GLU A 413 -21.86 -2.10 1.55
N HIS A 414 -21.36 -1.28 2.47
CA HIS A 414 -20.23 -0.38 2.22
C HIS A 414 -19.47 -0.08 3.51
N VAL A 415 -18.20 0.28 3.38
CA VAL A 415 -17.37 0.62 4.54
C VAL A 415 -17.56 2.08 4.97
N LEU A 416 -17.15 2.42 6.19
CA LEU A 416 -17.25 3.77 6.73
C LEU A 416 -16.45 4.77 5.89
N PHE A 417 -15.23 4.40 5.49
CA PHE A 417 -14.33 5.27 4.74
C PHE A 417 -14.50 5.07 3.23
N GLN A 418 -15.03 6.09 2.57
CA GLN A 418 -15.15 6.12 1.13
C GLN A 418 -13.95 6.84 0.50
N THR A 419 -13.60 6.45 -0.72
CA THR A 419 -12.69 7.20 -1.59
C THR A 419 -13.46 7.83 -2.72
N VAL A 420 -13.03 9.01 -3.12
CA VAL A 420 -13.65 9.82 -4.17
C VAL A 420 -12.62 10.09 -5.24
N ASN A 421 -12.97 9.79 -6.48
CA ASN A 421 -12.07 9.94 -7.60
C ASN A 421 -11.79 11.42 -7.95
N ARG A 422 -10.54 11.74 -8.23
CA ARG A 422 -10.08 13.10 -8.54
C ARG A 422 -10.51 13.62 -9.92
N VAL A 423 -10.84 12.73 -10.84
CA VAL A 423 -11.22 13.08 -12.22
C VAL A 423 -12.74 13.03 -12.38
N ASP A 424 -13.32 11.87 -12.11
CA ASP A 424 -14.73 11.59 -12.39
C ASP A 424 -15.62 11.66 -11.15
N GLY A 425 -15.03 11.78 -9.96
CA GLY A 425 -15.74 11.78 -8.69
C GLY A 425 -16.46 10.49 -8.34
N ARG A 426 -16.19 9.39 -9.05
CA ARG A 426 -16.68 8.07 -8.66
C ARG A 426 -16.31 7.76 -7.21
N VAL A 427 -17.28 7.26 -6.47
CA VAL A 427 -17.12 6.85 -5.09
C VAL A 427 -16.89 5.34 -5.03
N SER A 428 -16.01 4.90 -4.14
CA SER A 428 -15.80 3.47 -3.85
C SER A 428 -15.27 3.28 -2.44
N ASP A 429 -15.44 2.09 -1.88
CA ASP A 429 -14.84 1.73 -0.60
C ASP A 429 -13.31 1.95 -0.60
N VAL A 430 -12.78 2.41 0.53
CA VAL A 430 -11.34 2.57 0.70
C VAL A 430 -10.64 1.20 0.70
N SER A 431 -9.52 1.10 -0.01
CA SER A 431 -8.65 -0.07 0.10
C SER A 431 -7.65 0.08 1.25
N SER A 432 -7.03 -1.02 1.68
CA SER A 432 -5.92 -0.97 2.65
C SER A 432 -4.76 -0.04 2.26
N ASN A 433 -4.51 0.15 0.96
CA ASN A 433 -3.51 1.11 0.49
C ASN A 433 -4.09 2.51 0.39
N GLY A 434 -5.36 2.66 0.02
CA GLY A 434 -6.03 3.96 0.00
C GLY A 434 -6.06 4.65 1.37
N LEU A 435 -6.16 3.89 2.46
CA LEU A 435 -6.04 4.46 3.82
C LEU A 435 -4.63 5.02 4.07
N TYR A 436 -3.58 4.42 3.50
CA TYR A 436 -2.23 4.99 3.56
C TYR A 436 -2.12 6.26 2.73
N ASP A 437 -2.75 6.31 1.55
CA ASP A 437 -2.75 7.52 0.73
C ASP A 437 -3.46 8.68 1.46
N PHE A 438 -4.56 8.40 2.18
CA PHE A 438 -5.23 9.40 3.02
C PHE A 438 -4.33 9.90 4.15
N LEU A 439 -3.70 8.98 4.88
CA LEU A 439 -2.77 9.33 5.95
C LEU A 439 -1.59 10.16 5.42
N ASP A 440 -0.99 9.72 4.31
CA ASP A 440 0.14 10.40 3.72
C ASP A 440 -0.23 11.80 3.24
N LEU A 441 -1.39 11.96 2.60
CA LEU A 441 -1.89 13.27 2.16
C LEU A 441 -2.12 14.20 3.35
N ALA A 442 -2.64 13.68 4.46
CA ALA A 442 -2.77 14.45 5.70
C ALA A 442 -1.40 14.85 6.27
N PHE A 443 -0.40 13.95 6.26
CA PHE A 443 0.97 14.28 6.70
C PHE A 443 1.64 15.35 5.82
N ASP A 444 1.36 15.35 4.51
CA ASP A 444 1.88 16.37 3.60
C ASP A 444 1.17 17.71 3.76
N PHE A 445 -0.14 17.69 3.99
CA PHE A 445 -0.94 18.88 4.26
C PHE A 445 -0.55 19.57 5.57
N PHE A 446 -0.42 18.81 6.67
CA PHE A 446 -0.09 19.34 7.99
C PHE A 446 1.40 19.53 8.24
N GLU A 447 2.25 19.21 7.25
CA GLU A 447 3.70 19.27 7.35
C GLU A 447 4.21 18.52 8.59
N ALA A 448 3.99 17.21 8.57
CA ALA A 448 4.44 16.32 9.63
C ALA A 448 5.95 16.54 9.91
N PRO A 449 6.39 16.38 11.17
CA PRO A 449 7.78 16.63 11.53
C PRO A 449 8.76 15.86 10.64
N MET A 450 9.94 16.44 10.47
CA MET A 450 11.00 15.87 9.66
C MET A 450 12.19 15.46 10.52
N LEU A 451 12.96 14.51 10.02
CA LEU A 451 14.20 14.03 10.59
C LEU A 451 15.27 14.05 9.50
N GLU A 452 16.41 14.65 9.80
CA GLU A 452 17.58 14.53 8.95
C GLU A 452 18.22 13.14 9.16
N GLY A 453 18.31 12.38 8.07
CA GLY A 453 18.98 11.08 8.08
C GLY A 453 20.49 11.22 8.27
N LYS A 454 21.16 10.11 8.59
CA LYS A 454 22.63 10.08 8.69
C LYS A 454 23.35 10.41 7.37
N ASP A 455 22.63 10.28 6.26
CA ASP A 455 23.04 10.62 4.90
C ASP A 455 22.77 12.08 4.53
N GLY A 456 22.31 12.91 5.48
CA GLY A 456 21.94 14.32 5.24
C GLY A 456 20.61 14.49 4.49
N VAL A 457 19.89 13.39 4.20
CA VAL A 457 18.60 13.47 3.50
C VAL A 457 17.49 13.72 4.51
N LEU A 458 16.72 14.78 4.28
CA LEU A 458 15.57 15.14 5.10
C LEU A 458 14.39 14.22 4.78
N ARG A 459 13.85 13.57 5.82
CA ARG A 459 12.74 12.61 5.72
C ARG A 459 11.59 13.01 6.62
N ARG A 460 10.35 12.79 6.17
CA ARG A 460 9.14 13.12 6.93
C ARG A 460 8.60 11.90 7.68
N TYR A 461 8.05 12.14 8.87
CA TYR A 461 7.37 11.09 9.65
C TYR A 461 6.00 10.76 9.05
N TYR A 462 5.96 9.85 8.09
CA TYR A 462 4.72 9.23 7.63
C TYR A 462 4.32 8.07 8.55
N ILE A 463 3.61 8.42 9.62
CA ILE A 463 3.28 7.48 10.70
C ILE A 463 2.29 6.42 10.23
N ARG A 464 2.46 5.17 10.68
CA ARG A 464 1.62 4.04 10.28
C ARG A 464 0.72 3.55 11.43
N PRO A 465 -0.45 2.95 11.14
CA PRO A 465 -1.37 2.42 12.16
C PRO A 465 -0.73 1.49 13.19
N HIS A 466 0.26 0.68 12.79
CA HIS A 466 0.99 -0.17 13.74
C HIS A 466 1.86 0.63 14.72
N GLN A 467 2.41 1.78 14.30
CA GLN A 467 3.15 2.68 15.18
C GLN A 467 2.18 3.41 16.12
N LEU A 468 1.00 3.81 15.63
CA LEU A 468 -0.06 4.42 16.44
C LEU A 468 -0.60 3.47 17.52
N ARG A 469 -0.80 2.19 17.16
CA ARG A 469 -1.18 1.15 18.11
C ARG A 469 -0.13 0.94 19.20
N ARG A 470 1.16 0.99 18.86
CA ARG A 470 2.27 0.93 19.85
C ARG A 470 2.31 2.19 20.72
N PHE A 471 2.13 3.36 20.11
CA PHE A 471 2.03 4.63 20.83
C PHE A 471 0.91 4.61 21.88
N PHE A 472 -0.29 4.14 21.50
CA PHE A 472 -1.41 3.99 22.45
C PHE A 472 -1.01 3.10 23.64
N ALA A 473 -0.36 1.97 23.38
CA ALA A 473 0.08 1.08 24.44
C ALA A 473 1.10 1.75 25.38
N MET A 474 2.08 2.46 24.83
CA MET A 474 3.08 3.20 25.62
C MET A 474 2.43 4.27 26.49
N VAL A 475 1.50 5.07 25.93
CA VAL A 475 0.78 6.11 26.68
C VAL A 475 -0.10 5.49 27.77
N PHE A 476 -0.77 4.37 27.48
CA PHE A 476 -1.59 3.67 28.48
C PHE A 476 -0.75 3.18 29.66
N PHE A 477 0.37 2.49 29.42
CA PHE A 477 1.24 2.02 30.51
C PHE A 477 1.82 3.18 31.32
N ASN A 478 2.28 4.24 30.65
CA ASN A 478 2.82 5.42 31.33
C ASN A 478 1.78 6.18 32.16
N SER A 479 0.49 6.11 31.82
CA SER A 479 -0.59 6.81 32.53
C SER A 479 -1.30 5.97 33.59
N SER A 480 -1.37 4.65 33.40
CA SER A 480 -2.20 3.75 34.22
C SER A 480 -1.42 2.79 35.10
N GLY A 481 -0.09 2.68 34.92
CA GLY A 481 0.76 1.69 35.58
C GLY A 481 0.62 0.28 35.00
N ASP A 482 1.50 -0.62 35.45
CA ASP A 482 1.61 -2.00 34.93
C ASP A 482 0.47 -2.92 35.38
N ASP A 483 -0.27 -2.57 36.43
CA ASP A 483 -1.32 -3.42 37.01
C ASP A 483 -2.58 -3.57 36.13
N LYS A 484 -2.63 -2.88 34.98
CA LYS A 484 -3.77 -2.90 34.04
C LYS A 484 -3.48 -3.62 32.72
N ILE A 485 -2.51 -4.55 32.70
CA ILE A 485 -2.17 -5.38 31.51
C ILE A 485 -3.41 -6.07 30.91
N HIS A 486 -4.32 -6.59 31.74
CA HIS A 486 -5.54 -7.22 31.24
C HIS A 486 -6.47 -6.25 30.51
N ALA A 487 -6.58 -5.01 30.99
CA ALA A 487 -7.43 -3.99 30.37
C ALA A 487 -6.88 -3.57 29.00
N ILE A 488 -5.57 -3.36 28.89
CA ILE A 488 -4.96 -3.04 27.59
C ILE A 488 -4.99 -4.23 26.64
N ALA A 489 -4.76 -5.46 27.10
CA ALA A 489 -4.87 -6.65 26.25
C ALA A 489 -6.29 -6.83 25.70
N TRP A 490 -7.30 -6.64 26.57
CA TRP A 490 -8.70 -6.61 26.17
C TRP A 490 -8.93 -5.50 25.14
N MET A 491 -8.51 -4.26 25.42
CA MET A 491 -8.64 -3.12 24.51
C MET A 491 -8.03 -3.45 23.15
N LEU A 492 -6.82 -4.01 23.12
CA LEU A 492 -6.08 -4.36 21.91
C LEU A 492 -6.67 -5.56 21.15
N GLY A 493 -7.55 -6.37 21.72
CA GLY A 493 -8.01 -7.62 21.09
C GLY A 493 -6.89 -8.67 21.06
N HIS A 494 -6.20 -8.85 22.20
CA HIS A 494 -5.24 -9.94 22.38
C HIS A 494 -5.91 -11.04 23.22
N THR A 495 -6.15 -12.20 22.62
CA THR A 495 -6.79 -13.35 23.30
C THR A 495 -5.82 -14.20 24.13
N ASN A 496 -4.50 -14.07 23.92
CA ASN A 496 -3.49 -14.76 24.72
C ASN A 496 -2.50 -13.78 25.33
N VAL A 497 -2.64 -13.51 26.63
CA VAL A 497 -1.61 -12.88 27.46
C VAL A 497 -0.96 -13.95 28.34
N LEU A 498 -0.53 -15.05 27.73
CA LEU A 498 0.33 -16.02 28.41
C LEU A 498 1.78 -15.62 28.12
N PHE A 499 2.36 -14.85 29.03
CA PHE A 499 3.81 -14.83 29.15
C PHE A 499 4.22 -16.21 29.67
N SER A 500 4.89 -17.00 28.83
CA SER A 500 5.69 -18.11 29.36
C SER A 500 6.72 -17.50 30.29
N LYS A 501 6.64 -17.87 31.58
CA LYS A 501 7.75 -17.68 32.52
C LYS A 501 9.03 -18.30 31.97
#